data_AF-A0A1Q3WH06-F1
#
_entry.id   AF-A0A1Q3WH06-F1
#
_cell.length_a   1.000
_cell.length_b   1.000
_cell.length_c   1.000
_cell.angle_alpha   90.00
_cell.angle_beta   90.00
_cell.angle_gamma   90.00
#
_symmetry.space_group_name_H-M   'P 1'
#
loop_
_entity.id
_entity.type
_entity.pdbx_description
1 polymer ?
#
loop_
_entity_poly.entity_id
_entity_poly.type
_entity_poly.pdbx_seq_one_letter_code
_entity_poly.pdbx_strand_id
1 'polypeptide(L)'
;MKTNQQLKSSSTANLLIMQELINQELIRRQKRTLAIDERLKIRDLPLRAVTRSTLLLDIKRHIDTAVSVENITIQHLLYQLPPDYWHSFGRSYPKYYVELKDALLQKEIDLRVLVE
;
A
#
# COMPACT_ATOMS: atom_id res chain seq x y z
N MET A 1 -10.89 -37.14 26.45
CA MET A 1 -10.12 -35.86 26.44
C MET A 1 -9.04 -35.76 25.35
N LYS A 2 -8.98 -36.63 24.31
CA LYS A 2 -7.91 -36.57 23.28
C LYS A 2 -8.25 -35.71 22.04
N THR A 3 -9.52 -35.51 21.73
CA THR A 3 -9.99 -34.81 20.51
C THR A 3 -9.80 -33.29 20.56
N ASN A 4 -9.95 -32.67 21.73
CA ASN A 4 -9.77 -31.22 21.90
C ASN A 4 -8.30 -30.77 21.87
N GLN A 5 -7.35 -31.64 22.21
CA GLN A 5 -5.92 -31.31 22.10
C GLN A 5 -5.45 -31.36 20.64
N GLN A 6 -5.95 -32.32 19.84
CA GLN A 6 -5.66 -32.39 18.40
C GLN A 6 -6.27 -31.23 17.60
N LEU A 7 -7.49 -30.80 17.95
CA LEU A 7 -8.12 -29.61 17.35
C LEU A 7 -7.35 -28.32 17.68
N LYS A 8 -6.86 -28.18 18.92
CA LYS A 8 -6.04 -27.04 19.34
C LYS A 8 -4.68 -27.01 18.63
N SER A 9 -3.99 -28.14 18.48
CA SER A 9 -2.71 -28.21 17.77
C SER A 9 -2.83 -27.99 16.27
N SER A 10 -3.95 -28.41 15.65
CA SER A 10 -4.23 -28.14 14.24
C SER A 10 -4.57 -26.66 14.01
N SER A 11 -5.29 -26.05 14.96
CA SER A 11 -5.61 -24.61 14.93
C SER A 11 -4.37 -23.73 15.15
N THR A 12 -3.45 -24.07 16.07
CA THR A 12 -2.17 -23.35 16.21
C THR A 12 -1.25 -23.55 15.01
N ALA A 13 -1.18 -24.74 14.41
CA ALA A 13 -0.41 -24.96 13.19
C ALA A 13 -0.93 -24.12 12.02
N ASN A 14 -2.25 -24.06 11.82
CA ASN A 14 -2.86 -23.21 10.79
C ASN A 14 -2.61 -21.71 11.02
N LEU A 15 -2.66 -21.25 12.28
CA LEU A 15 -2.34 -19.86 12.62
C LEU A 15 -0.87 -19.53 12.34
N LEU A 16 0.06 -20.45 12.63
CA LEU A 16 1.48 -20.28 12.32
C LEU A 16 1.72 -20.22 10.80
N ILE A 17 1.03 -21.07 10.02
CA ILE A 17 1.10 -21.04 8.55
C ILE A 17 0.56 -19.71 8.01
N MET A 18 -0.59 -19.24 8.51
CA MET A 18 -1.14 -17.94 8.11
C MET A 18 -0.21 -16.78 8.47
N GLN A 19 0.39 -16.81 9.67
CA GLN A 19 1.35 -15.79 10.10
C GLN A 19 2.59 -15.77 9.20
N GLU A 20 3.11 -16.94 8.82
CA GLU A 20 4.25 -17.04 7.92
C GLU A 20 3.91 -16.51 6.52
N LEU A 21 2.73 -16.84 5.99
CA LEU A 21 2.25 -16.29 4.70
C LEU A 21 2.12 -14.76 4.74
N ILE A 22 1.60 -14.20 5.84
CA ILE A 22 1.52 -12.75 6.04
C ILE A 22 2.93 -12.15 6.10
N ASN A 23 3.85 -12.76 6.85
CA ASN A 23 5.22 -12.28 6.96
C ASN A 23 5.96 -12.29 5.62
N GLN A 24 5.80 -13.36 4.84
CA GLN A 24 6.41 -13.47 3.51
C GLN A 24 5.86 -12.40 2.54
N GLU A 25 4.56 -12.13 2.60
CA GLU A 25 3.94 -11.07 1.79
C GLU A 25 4.41 -9.68 2.22
N LEU A 26 4.55 -9.42 3.52
CA LEU A 26 5.12 -8.18 4.04
C LEU A 26 6.57 -7.99 3.57
N ILE A 27 7.40 -9.04 3.66
CA ILE A 27 8.80 -9.01 3.17
C ILE A 27 8.84 -8.77 1.67
N ARG A 28 7.95 -9.40 0.89
CA ARG A 28 7.86 -9.21 -0.56
C ARG A 28 7.53 -7.77 -0.91
N ARG A 29 6.58 -7.15 -0.20
CA ARG A 29 6.22 -5.73 -0.35
C ARG A 29 7.34 -4.79 0.05
N GLN A 30 8.04 -5.07 1.15
CA GLN A 30 9.23 -4.30 1.54
C GLN A 30 10.28 -4.37 0.43
N LYS A 31 10.61 -5.55 -0.09
CA LYS A 31 11.58 -5.71 -1.18
C LYS A 31 11.18 -4.96 -2.45
N ARG A 32 9.89 -4.98 -2.81
CA ARG A 32 9.36 -4.25 -3.97
C ARG A 32 9.47 -2.73 -3.80
N THR A 33 9.30 -2.24 -2.58
CA THR A 33 9.37 -0.79 -2.28
C THR A 33 10.77 -0.29 -1.97
N LEU A 34 11.75 -1.15 -1.67
CA LEU A 34 13.16 -0.76 -1.44
C LEU A 34 13.83 -0.11 -2.66
N ALA A 35 13.33 -0.35 -3.88
CA ALA A 35 13.81 0.32 -5.09
C ALA A 35 13.30 1.77 -5.21
N ILE A 36 12.33 2.17 -4.39
CA ILE A 36 11.76 3.51 -4.38
C ILE A 36 12.59 4.38 -3.42
N ASP A 37 12.94 5.58 -3.85
CA ASP A 37 13.59 6.56 -2.97
C ASP A 37 12.70 6.83 -1.74
N GLU A 38 13.24 6.52 -0.55
CA GLU A 38 12.58 6.70 0.75
C GLU A 38 12.18 8.15 1.02
N ARG A 39 12.79 9.12 0.32
CA ARG A 39 12.54 10.56 0.47
C ARG A 39 11.49 11.08 -0.50
N LEU A 40 11.11 10.30 -1.51
CA LEU A 40 10.14 10.73 -2.51
C LEU A 40 8.75 10.88 -1.87
N LYS A 41 8.22 12.10 -1.89
CA LYS A 41 6.88 12.41 -1.37
C LYS A 41 5.90 12.67 -2.51
N ILE A 42 4.60 12.62 -2.19
CA ILE A 42 3.53 12.97 -3.15
C ILE A 42 3.74 14.37 -3.76
N ARG A 43 4.20 15.33 -2.96
CA ARG A 43 4.41 16.71 -3.43
C ARG A 43 5.50 16.82 -4.50
N ASP A 44 6.44 15.87 -4.53
CA ASP A 44 7.56 15.84 -5.47
C ASP A 44 7.15 15.18 -6.80
N LEU A 45 5.93 14.63 -6.87
CA LEU A 45 5.33 14.13 -8.11
C LEU A 45 4.79 15.31 -8.94
N PRO A 46 4.98 15.28 -10.28
CA PRO A 46 4.47 16.28 -11.22
C PRO A 46 2.95 16.14 -11.42
N LEU A 47 2.20 16.31 -10.34
CA LEU A 47 0.73 16.26 -10.30
C LEU A 47 0.15 17.66 -10.30
N ARG A 48 -0.99 17.83 -10.96
CA ARG A 48 -1.85 19.00 -10.81
C ARG A 48 -2.31 19.14 -9.36
N ALA A 49 -2.49 20.38 -8.92
CA ALA A 49 -2.91 20.69 -7.55
C ALA A 49 -4.21 19.97 -7.17
N VAL A 50 -5.19 19.91 -8.09
CA VAL A 50 -6.47 19.21 -7.87
C VAL A 50 -6.26 17.72 -7.61
N THR A 51 -5.48 17.05 -8.46
CA THR A 51 -5.16 15.62 -8.35
C THR A 51 -4.45 15.31 -7.04
N ARG A 52 -3.47 16.15 -6.68
CA ARG A 52 -2.75 16.04 -5.40
C ARG A 52 -3.71 16.17 -4.21
N SER A 53 -4.56 17.19 -4.20
CA SER A 53 -5.52 17.42 -3.11
C SER A 53 -6.55 16.29 -2.98
N THR A 54 -7.07 15.78 -4.10
CA THR A 54 -8.01 14.63 -4.09
C THR A 54 -7.34 13.39 -3.53
N LEU A 55 -6.12 13.09 -3.98
CA LEU A 55 -5.34 11.95 -3.48
C LEU A 55 -5.08 12.06 -1.97
N LEU A 56 -4.60 13.21 -1.49
CA LEU A 56 -4.29 13.41 -0.06
C LEU A 56 -5.54 13.31 0.82
N LEU A 57 -6.67 13.87 0.36
CA LEU A 57 -7.93 13.81 1.09
C LEU A 57 -8.47 12.38 1.19
N ASP A 58 -8.31 11.59 0.13
CA ASP A 58 -8.74 10.20 0.10
C ASP A 58 -7.84 9.30 0.95
N ILE A 59 -6.51 9.44 0.83
CA ILE A 59 -5.53 8.74 1.68
C ILE A 59 -5.80 8.99 3.16
N LYS A 60 -6.13 10.23 3.54
CA LYS A 60 -6.44 10.59 4.94
C LYS A 60 -7.61 9.77 5.53
N ARG A 61 -8.52 9.26 4.68
CA ARG A 61 -9.62 8.39 5.13
C ARG A 61 -9.19 6.96 5.40
N HIS A 62 -8.06 6.54 4.84
CA HIS A 62 -7.55 5.17 4.94
C HIS A 62 -6.37 5.03 5.89
N ILE A 63 -5.63 6.11 6.12
CA ILE A 63 -4.48 6.11 7.02
C ILE A 63 -4.80 7.00 8.22
N ASP A 64 -5.02 6.37 9.38
CA ASP A 64 -5.15 7.08 10.65
C ASP A 64 -3.75 7.49 11.14
N THR A 65 -3.25 8.61 10.60
CA THR A 65 -1.93 9.14 10.95
C THR A 65 -2.04 10.52 11.59
N ALA A 66 -1.41 10.67 12.74
CA ALA A 66 -1.15 11.98 13.37
C ALA A 66 -0.17 12.84 12.55
N VAL A 67 0.51 12.24 11.58
CA VAL A 67 1.47 12.88 10.68
C VAL A 67 0.73 13.53 9.51
N SER A 68 1.12 14.75 9.14
CA SER A 68 0.58 15.42 7.95
C SER A 68 0.77 14.55 6.71
N VAL A 69 -0.33 14.30 5.99
CA VAL A 69 -0.37 13.49 4.75
C VAL A 69 0.59 14.03 3.69
N GLU A 70 0.91 15.33 3.74
CA GLU A 70 1.86 15.98 2.82
C GLU A 70 3.31 15.56 3.00
N ASN A 71 3.67 15.00 4.16
CA ASN A 71 5.00 14.49 4.44
C ASN A 71 5.14 12.98 4.23
N ILE A 72 4.06 12.30 3.86
CA ILE A 72 4.07 10.86 3.64
C ILE A 72 4.83 10.55 2.34
N THR A 73 5.72 9.57 2.43
CA THR A 73 6.55 9.10 1.32
C THR A 73 5.76 8.10 0.48
N ILE A 74 6.09 7.99 -0.82
CA ILE A 74 5.42 7.04 -1.72
C ILE A 74 5.56 5.60 -1.20
N GLN A 75 6.73 5.24 -0.67
CA GLN A 75 6.97 3.95 -0.03
C GLN A 75 6.03 3.71 1.16
N HIS A 76 5.83 4.71 2.03
CA HIS A 76 4.96 4.57 3.19
C HIS A 76 3.49 4.38 2.79
N LEU A 77 3.03 5.07 1.74
CA LEU A 77 1.69 4.87 1.20
C LEU A 77 1.49 3.45 0.69
N LEU A 78 2.42 2.94 -0.10
CA LEU A 78 2.35 1.59 -0.65
C LEU A 78 2.34 0.51 0.45
N TYR A 79 2.97 0.79 1.59
CA TYR A 79 2.99 -0.12 2.73
C TYR A 79 1.73 -0.04 3.60
N GLN A 80 1.24 1.17 3.89
CA GLN A 80 0.12 1.39 4.82
C GLN A 80 -1.25 1.23 4.18
N LEU A 81 -1.37 1.46 2.87
CA LEU A 81 -2.66 1.41 2.21
C LEU A 81 -3.14 -0.04 2.03
N PRO A 82 -4.47 -0.28 2.11
CA PRO A 82 -5.04 -1.57 1.81
C PRO A 82 -4.65 -2.09 0.40
N PRO A 83 -4.53 -3.41 0.19
CA PRO A 83 -4.13 -3.98 -1.11
C PRO A 83 -5.06 -3.58 -2.27
N ASP A 84 -6.34 -3.40 -1.99
CA ASP A 84 -7.39 -3.02 -2.94
C ASP A 84 -7.53 -1.51 -3.10
N TYR A 85 -6.80 -0.70 -2.32
CA TYR A 85 -6.92 0.75 -2.31
C TYR A 85 -6.72 1.34 -3.70
N TRP A 86 -5.62 1.03 -4.38
CA TRP A 86 -5.31 1.61 -5.69
C TRP A 86 -6.31 1.20 -6.76
N HIS A 87 -6.87 -0.01 -6.67
CA HIS A 87 -7.94 -0.47 -7.54
C HIS A 87 -9.23 0.31 -7.29
N SER A 88 -9.60 0.52 -6.02
CA SER A 88 -10.77 1.30 -5.61
C SER A 88 -10.63 2.78 -6.01
N PHE A 89 -9.46 3.37 -5.75
CA PHE A 89 -9.14 4.75 -6.14
C PHE A 89 -9.21 4.92 -7.67
N GLY A 90 -8.68 3.96 -8.43
CA GLY A 90 -8.78 3.95 -9.90
C GLY A 90 -10.20 3.90 -10.44
N ARG A 91 -11.13 3.24 -9.73
CA ARG A 91 -12.55 3.21 -10.10
C ARG A 91 -13.28 4.49 -9.72
N SER A 92 -13.04 5.01 -8.52
CA SER A 92 -13.68 6.21 -7.99
C SER A 92 -13.19 7.50 -8.66
N TYR A 93 -11.90 7.51 -9.04
CA TYR A 93 -11.17 8.69 -9.50
C TYR A 93 -10.31 8.39 -10.75
N PRO A 94 -10.88 7.88 -11.86
CA PRO A 94 -10.10 7.36 -12.99
C PRO A 94 -9.16 8.39 -13.61
N LYS A 95 -9.61 9.65 -13.76
CA LYS A 95 -8.78 10.74 -14.32
C LYS A 95 -7.57 11.06 -13.45
N TYR A 96 -7.75 11.07 -12.12
CA TYR A 96 -6.68 11.37 -11.16
C TYR A 96 -5.73 10.18 -11.00
N TYR A 97 -6.26 8.96 -11.13
CA TYR A 97 -5.46 7.74 -11.10
C TYR A 97 -4.55 7.60 -12.31
N VAL A 98 -5.03 7.92 -13.52
CA VAL A 98 -4.17 7.93 -14.73
C VAL A 98 -3.02 8.92 -14.57
N GLU A 99 -3.33 10.15 -14.13
CA GLU A 99 -2.31 11.16 -13.89
C GLU A 99 -1.30 10.74 -12.82
N LEU A 100 -1.76 10.10 -11.74
CA LEU A 100 -0.89 9.53 -10.71
C LEU A 100 0.04 8.46 -11.29
N LYS A 101 -0.50 7.54 -12.10
CA LYS A 101 0.30 6.50 -12.76
C LYS A 101 1.37 7.09 -13.66
N ASP A 102 1.02 8.09 -14.46
CA ASP A 102 1.97 8.76 -15.35
C ASP A 102 3.06 9.49 -14.56
N ALA A 103 2.68 10.17 -13.47
CA ALA A 103 3.62 10.88 -12.61
C ALA A 103 4.57 9.94 -11.85
N LEU A 104 4.09 8.77 -11.42
CA LEU A 104 4.93 7.72 -10.82
C LEU A 104 5.86 7.09 -11.85
N LEU A 105 5.38 6.85 -13.07
CA LEU A 105 6.19 6.28 -14.15
C LEU A 105 7.33 7.22 -14.56
N GLN A 106 7.12 8.54 -14.54
CA GLN A 106 8.18 9.53 -14.73
C GLN A 106 9.28 9.48 -13.65
N LYS A 107 9.00 8.86 -12.50
CA LYS A 107 9.96 8.60 -11.42
C LYS A 107 10.47 7.16 -11.44
N GLU A 108 10.26 6.44 -12.54
CA GLU A 108 10.63 5.02 -12.71
C GLU A 108 9.90 4.07 -11.74
N ILE A 109 8.73 4.48 -11.24
CA ILE A 109 7.90 3.70 -10.34
C ILE A 109 6.68 3.17 -11.11
N ASP A 110 6.67 1.89 -11.48
CA ASP A 110 5.48 1.27 -12.06
C ASP A 110 4.55 0.75 -10.96
N LEU A 111 3.44 1.47 -10.74
CA LEU A 111 2.43 1.09 -9.76
C LEU A 111 1.84 -0.31 -10.02
N ARG A 112 1.80 -0.79 -11.26
CA ARG A 112 1.31 -2.14 -11.58
C ARG A 112 2.22 -3.20 -10.98
N VAL A 113 3.53 -3.05 -11.09
CA VAL A 113 4.51 -4.00 -10.51
C VAL A 113 4.41 -4.06 -8.99
N LEU A 114 3.92 -2.98 -8.38
CA LEU A 114 3.84 -2.82 -6.94
C LEU A 114 2.51 -3.33 -6.36
N VAL A 115 1.43 -3.31 -7.14
CA VAL A 115 0.06 -3.55 -6.67
C VAL A 115 -0.68 -4.68 -7.40
N GLU A 116 -0.32 -4.98 -8.64
CA GLU A 116 -0.80 -6.11 -9.44
C GLU A 116 0.15 -7.33 -9.32
#